data_AF-A0A838T5P7-F1
#
_entry.id   AF-A0A838T5P7-F1
#
_cell.length_a   1.000
_cell.length_b   1.000
_cell.length_c   1.000
_cell.angle_alpha   90.00
_cell.angle_beta   90.00
_cell.angle_gamma   90.00
#
_symmetry.space_group_name_H-M   'P 1'
#
loop_
_entity.id
_entity.type
_entity.pdbx_description
1 polymer ?
#
loop_
_entity_poly.entity_id
_entity_poly.type
_entity_poly.pdbx_seq_one_letter_code
_entity_poly.pdbx_strand_id
1 'polypeptide(L)'
;MGVPLMPNEPPSYGIYEQIIASNLTPGNVVNLTAIGGPGAPTAPVAISWRGPNSVQLSSGFFPPTPWIEIAELSEGRIVGVNAMGTTIKTLAHRDDSVDFSRIVAAWTASEASGRGLGPTSTLDTTRASVAGADIEVVYSRPSKRGRAIFGNVVPWGEVWRTGANAATQLTTTRDLVIGGTMVPAGKYTLFTLPTANGAQLFINNQTGQWGTDYDSKRDVARVNLTTTMLTTPVERFTIGVDPSGTGGVLRMAWDDRAYWVPFTVK
;
A
#
# COMPACT_ATOMS: atom_id res chain seq x y z
N MET A 1 -11.16 4.06 39.24
CA MET A 1 -11.80 2.95 38.49
C MET A 1 -10.79 2.46 37.47
N GLY A 2 -10.56 1.15 37.38
CA GLY A 2 -9.61 0.57 36.41
C GLY A 2 -10.11 0.73 34.98
N VAL A 3 -9.19 0.89 34.03
CA VAL A 3 -9.50 0.97 32.60
C VAL A 3 -9.98 -0.41 32.12
N PRO A 4 -11.11 -0.53 31.40
CA PRO A 4 -11.56 -1.78 30.83
C PRO A 4 -10.52 -2.39 29.88
N LEU A 5 -10.34 -3.69 30.00
CA LEU A 5 -9.36 -4.49 29.28
C LEU A 5 -10.08 -5.33 28.20
N MET A 6 -9.62 -5.29 26.94
CA MET A 6 -10.29 -5.96 25.80
C MET A 6 -9.31 -6.78 24.95
N PRO A 7 -9.66 -7.98 24.44
CA PRO A 7 -8.81 -8.76 23.55
C PRO A 7 -8.59 -8.09 22.17
N ASN A 8 -7.43 -8.35 21.57
CA ASN A 8 -6.88 -7.71 20.37
C ASN A 8 -7.81 -7.64 19.16
N GLU A 9 -7.71 -6.55 18.38
CA GLU A 9 -8.35 -6.36 17.07
C GLU A 9 -7.71 -7.24 15.99
N PRO A 10 -8.53 -7.83 15.09
CA PRO A 10 -9.19 -7.08 14.02
C PRO A 10 -10.69 -7.42 13.83
N PRO A 11 -11.38 -6.75 12.89
CA PRO A 11 -12.30 -5.63 13.09
C PRO A 11 -13.63 -6.06 13.73
N SER A 12 -13.69 -6.26 15.05
CA SER A 12 -14.99 -6.44 15.72
C SER A 12 -15.49 -5.10 16.25
N TYR A 13 -16.28 -4.40 15.44
CA TYR A 13 -16.89 -3.14 15.85
C TYR A 13 -17.97 -3.30 16.93
N GLY A 14 -18.41 -4.53 17.23
CA GLY A 14 -19.53 -4.80 18.13
C GLY A 14 -19.34 -4.26 19.55
N ILE A 15 -18.11 -4.27 20.08
CA ILE A 15 -17.85 -3.69 21.42
C ILE A 15 -17.93 -2.16 21.35
N TYR A 16 -17.41 -1.54 20.28
CA TYR A 16 -17.57 -0.09 20.09
C TYR A 16 -19.04 0.29 19.96
N GLU A 17 -19.84 -0.51 19.26
CA GLU A 17 -21.30 -0.29 19.17
C GLU A 17 -21.96 -0.33 20.55
N GLN A 18 -21.62 -1.30 21.42
CA GLN A 18 -22.15 -1.35 22.78
C GLN A 18 -21.78 -0.13 23.61
N ILE A 19 -20.52 0.33 23.49
CA ILE A 19 -20.02 1.51 24.20
C ILE A 19 -20.73 2.78 23.69
N ILE A 20 -20.89 2.93 22.37
CA ILE A 20 -21.63 4.03 21.75
C ILE A 20 -23.09 4.03 22.19
N ALA A 21 -23.73 2.86 22.18
CA ALA A 21 -25.12 2.67 22.59
C ALA A 21 -25.36 2.90 24.09
N SER A 22 -24.33 2.83 24.93
CA SER A 22 -24.42 3.10 26.37
C SER A 22 -24.65 4.59 26.75
N ASN A 23 -25.14 5.40 25.81
CA ASN A 23 -25.43 6.84 25.94
C ASN A 23 -24.21 7.73 26.18
N LEU A 24 -23.10 7.44 25.50
CA LEU A 24 -22.01 8.42 25.41
C LEU A 24 -22.47 9.60 24.55
N THR A 25 -22.39 10.81 25.11
CA THR A 25 -22.76 12.03 24.39
C THR A 25 -21.58 12.60 23.58
N PRO A 26 -21.86 13.39 22.52
CA PRO A 26 -20.85 14.17 21.83
C PRO A 26 -20.00 14.99 22.80
N GLY A 27 -18.67 14.89 22.70
CA GLY A 27 -17.71 15.53 23.62
C GLY A 27 -17.08 14.61 24.66
N ASN A 28 -17.61 13.39 24.85
CA ASN A 28 -16.99 12.39 25.74
C ASN A 28 -15.87 11.64 25.03
N VAL A 29 -14.77 11.41 25.75
CA VAL A 29 -13.68 10.51 25.35
C VAL A 29 -13.71 9.28 26.25
N VAL A 30 -13.82 8.10 25.66
CA VAL A 30 -13.68 6.84 26.40
C VAL A 30 -12.33 6.23 26.10
N ASN A 31 -11.54 6.02 27.15
CA ASN A 31 -10.25 5.36 27.09
C ASN A 31 -10.40 3.89 27.46
N LEU A 32 -9.91 3.02 26.60
CA LEU A 32 -9.88 1.58 26.75
C LEU A 32 -8.45 1.11 26.56
N THR A 33 -8.13 -0.07 27.07
CA THR A 33 -6.83 -0.71 26.80
C THR A 33 -7.08 -1.98 26.00
N ALA A 34 -6.61 -1.98 24.76
CA ALA A 34 -6.54 -3.20 23.95
C ALA A 34 -5.41 -4.09 24.47
N ILE A 35 -5.71 -5.37 24.68
CA ILE A 35 -4.79 -6.42 25.08
C ILE A 35 -4.47 -7.26 23.86
N GLY A 36 -3.23 -7.18 23.41
CA GLY A 36 -2.66 -8.10 22.44
C GLY A 36 -2.68 -9.56 22.91
N GLY A 37 -2.53 -10.51 21.99
CA GLY A 37 -2.17 -11.89 22.35
C GLY A 37 -0.84 -11.96 23.14
N PRO A 38 -0.42 -13.14 23.60
CA PRO A 38 0.81 -13.28 24.38
C PRO A 38 2.02 -12.59 23.71
N GLY A 39 2.62 -11.61 24.39
CA GLY A 39 3.76 -10.83 23.89
C GLY A 39 3.43 -9.63 23.00
N ALA A 40 2.17 -9.40 22.64
CA ALA A 40 1.76 -8.23 21.87
C ALA A 40 1.53 -7.00 22.79
N PRO A 41 1.83 -5.78 22.30
CA PRO A 41 1.72 -4.57 23.10
C PRO A 41 0.25 -4.32 23.49
N THR A 42 0.07 -3.72 24.68
CA THR A 42 -1.20 -3.09 25.01
C THR A 42 -1.22 -1.69 24.43
N ALA A 43 -2.37 -1.25 23.93
CA ALA A 43 -2.52 0.07 23.34
C ALA A 43 -3.73 0.81 23.93
N PRO A 44 -3.59 2.11 24.25
CA PRO A 44 -4.75 2.92 24.56
C PRO A 44 -5.60 3.07 23.30
N VAL A 45 -6.91 2.88 23.47
CA VAL A 45 -7.92 3.15 22.45
C VAL A 45 -8.83 4.25 22.98
N ALA A 46 -8.99 5.31 22.20
CA ALA A 46 -9.88 6.42 22.50
C ALA A 46 -11.03 6.46 21.50
N ILE A 47 -12.26 6.54 22.00
CA ILE A 47 -13.46 6.81 21.20
C ILE A 47 -13.84 8.27 21.43
N SER A 48 -13.90 9.06 20.35
CA SER A 48 -14.24 10.49 20.42
C SER A 48 -15.30 10.84 19.40
N TRP A 49 -16.40 11.44 19.82
CA TRP A 49 -17.45 11.89 18.91
C TRP A 49 -17.00 13.07 18.04
N ARG A 50 -17.32 13.02 16.74
CA ARG A 50 -17.07 14.10 15.78
C ARG A 50 -18.34 14.89 15.41
N GLY A 51 -19.50 14.38 15.83
CA GLY A 51 -20.83 14.93 15.58
C GLY A 51 -21.89 13.91 16.02
N PRO A 52 -23.19 14.15 15.80
CA PRO A 52 -24.25 13.24 16.26
C PRO A 52 -24.21 11.84 15.59
N ASN A 53 -23.63 11.75 14.39
CA ASN A 53 -23.65 10.55 13.55
C ASN A 53 -22.24 10.05 13.21
N SER A 54 -21.21 10.41 13.98
CA SER A 54 -19.83 9.97 13.70
C SER A 54 -18.94 9.96 14.92
N VAL A 55 -18.10 8.93 15.01
CA VAL A 55 -17.04 8.79 16.02
C VAL A 55 -15.69 8.54 15.37
N GLN A 56 -14.64 8.97 16.05
CA GLN A 56 -13.25 8.64 15.79
C GLN A 56 -12.82 7.55 16.76
N LEU A 57 -12.24 6.47 16.23
CA LEU A 57 -11.55 5.43 16.98
C LEU A 57 -10.05 5.68 16.81
N SER A 58 -9.34 5.94 17.89
CA SER A 58 -7.90 6.23 17.88
C SER A 58 -7.15 5.20 18.72
N SER A 59 -6.18 4.50 18.15
CA SER A 59 -5.38 3.48 18.85
C SER A 59 -3.89 3.82 18.85
N GLY A 60 -3.25 3.62 20.00
CA GLY A 60 -1.79 3.78 20.19
C GLY A 60 -0.95 2.59 19.72
N PHE A 61 -1.52 1.63 18.99
CA PHE A 61 -0.86 0.36 18.65
C PHE A 61 0.33 0.52 17.70
N PHE A 62 0.37 1.59 16.90
CA PHE A 62 1.39 1.83 15.87
C PHE A 62 2.06 3.21 16.02
N PRO A 63 2.91 3.43 17.05
CA PRO A 63 3.62 4.70 17.22
C PRO A 63 4.55 5.00 16.03
N PRO A 64 4.83 6.29 15.71
CA PRO A 64 4.57 7.50 16.51
C PRO A 64 3.21 8.16 16.26
N THR A 65 2.50 7.80 15.18
CA THR A 65 1.19 8.38 14.85
C THR A 65 0.06 7.47 15.28
N PRO A 66 -0.99 7.98 15.94
CA PRO A 66 -2.12 7.13 16.32
C PRO A 66 -2.80 6.54 15.08
N TRP A 67 -3.19 5.28 15.20
CA TRP A 67 -4.05 4.62 14.22
C TRP A 67 -5.46 5.21 14.34
N ILE A 68 -5.97 5.82 13.27
CA ILE A 68 -7.25 6.52 13.29
C ILE A 68 -8.22 5.90 12.30
N GLU A 69 -9.39 5.52 12.80
CA GLU A 69 -10.56 5.10 12.01
C GLU A 69 -11.74 6.03 12.30
N ILE A 70 -12.52 6.33 11.26
CA ILE A 70 -13.73 7.14 11.37
C ILE A 70 -14.93 6.23 11.15
N ALA A 71 -15.76 6.05 12.18
CA ALA A 71 -17.01 5.33 12.06
C ALA A 71 -18.19 6.30 11.84
N GLU A 72 -19.09 5.92 10.95
CA GLU A 72 -20.38 6.56 10.70
C GLU A 72 -21.47 5.81 11.45
N LEU A 73 -22.40 6.56 12.03
CA LEU A 73 -23.44 6.04 12.88
C LEU A 73 -24.83 6.33 12.33
N SER A 74 -25.74 5.35 12.47
CA SER A 74 -27.17 5.50 12.28
C SER A 74 -27.88 4.81 13.43
N GLU A 75 -28.77 5.53 14.12
CA GLU A 75 -29.54 4.99 15.27
C GLU A 75 -28.65 4.31 16.34
N GLY A 76 -27.50 4.91 16.65
CA GLY A 76 -26.56 4.39 17.64
C GLY A 76 -25.74 3.19 17.17
N ARG A 77 -25.84 2.81 15.90
CA ARG A 77 -25.12 1.67 15.30
C ARG A 77 -24.10 2.13 14.27
N ILE A 78 -22.96 1.44 14.20
CA ILE A 78 -21.95 1.64 13.16
C ILE A 78 -22.49 1.09 11.84
N VAL A 79 -22.58 1.96 10.83
CA VAL A 79 -23.04 1.62 9.48
C VAL A 79 -21.91 1.66 8.45
N GLY A 80 -20.78 2.29 8.80
CA GLY A 80 -19.59 2.28 7.97
C GLY A 80 -18.36 2.71 8.76
N VAL A 81 -17.19 2.27 8.31
CA VAL A 81 -15.89 2.66 8.90
C VAL A 81 -14.90 2.99 7.80
N ASN A 82 -14.32 4.18 7.89
CA ASN A 82 -13.26 4.65 7.04
C ASN A 82 -11.92 4.59 7.76
N ALA A 83 -11.10 3.60 7.37
CA ALA A 83 -9.74 3.41 7.85
C ALA A 83 -8.70 3.77 6.76
N MET A 84 -9.05 4.63 5.79
CA MET A 84 -8.13 5.04 4.72
C MET A 84 -6.92 5.84 5.22
N GLY A 85 -6.97 6.39 6.43
CA GLY A 85 -5.83 7.03 7.09
C GLY A 85 -4.76 6.05 7.60
N THR A 86 -5.11 4.77 7.75
CA THR A 86 -4.28 3.74 8.40
C THR A 86 -3.39 3.00 7.39
N THR A 87 -2.63 1.99 7.83
CA THR A 87 -1.84 1.15 6.91
C THR A 87 -2.69 0.08 6.18
N ILE A 88 -3.87 -0.29 6.70
CA ILE A 88 -4.75 -1.28 6.04
C ILE A 88 -5.56 -0.68 4.90
N LYS A 89 -5.77 0.65 4.88
CA LYS A 89 -6.44 1.38 3.79
C LYS A 89 -7.80 0.75 3.39
N THR A 90 -8.67 0.53 4.37
CA THR A 90 -9.98 -0.12 4.18
C THR A 90 -11.14 0.85 4.31
N LEU A 91 -12.21 0.52 3.59
CA LEU A 91 -13.56 1.05 3.78
C LEU A 91 -14.45 -0.15 4.12
N ALA A 92 -15.15 -0.06 5.25
CA ALA A 92 -16.15 -1.04 5.65
C ALA A 92 -17.54 -0.41 5.60
N HIS A 93 -18.54 -1.19 5.21
CA HIS A 93 -19.95 -0.85 5.30
C HIS A 93 -20.68 -2.00 5.99
N ARG A 94 -21.78 -1.68 6.66
CA ARG A 94 -22.69 -2.68 7.20
C ARG A 94 -23.67 -3.10 6.10
N ASP A 95 -23.72 -4.40 5.86
CA ASP A 95 -24.78 -5.02 5.07
C ASP A 95 -25.81 -5.66 6.00
N ASP A 96 -27.10 -5.47 5.71
CA ASP A 96 -28.19 -6.10 6.47
C ASP A 96 -28.23 -7.62 6.29
N SER A 97 -27.71 -8.11 5.17
CA SER A 97 -27.61 -9.54 4.88
C SER A 97 -26.35 -9.83 4.07
N VAL A 98 -25.56 -10.79 4.55
CA VAL A 98 -24.44 -11.35 3.81
C VAL A 98 -24.79 -12.78 3.43
N ASP A 99 -24.67 -13.13 2.16
CA ASP A 99 -24.85 -14.51 1.68
C ASP A 99 -23.64 -15.36 2.08
N PHE A 100 -23.66 -15.81 3.34
CA PHE A 100 -22.62 -16.66 3.90
C PHE A 100 -22.51 -18.00 3.15
N SER A 101 -23.62 -18.54 2.65
CA SER A 101 -23.62 -19.78 1.89
C SER A 101 -22.78 -19.65 0.62
N ARG A 102 -22.92 -18.54 -0.12
CA ARG A 102 -22.09 -18.26 -1.30
C ARG A 102 -20.63 -18.04 -0.94
N ILE A 103 -20.32 -17.35 0.15
CA ILE A 103 -18.94 -17.15 0.60
C ILE A 103 -18.29 -18.49 0.93
N VAL A 104 -18.96 -19.32 1.72
CA VAL A 104 -18.49 -20.66 2.09
C VAL A 104 -18.26 -21.51 0.85
N ALA A 105 -19.23 -21.55 -0.07
CA ALA A 105 -19.10 -22.30 -1.32
C ALA A 105 -17.89 -21.85 -2.15
N ALA A 106 -17.65 -20.54 -2.25
CA ALA A 106 -16.48 -19.99 -2.96
C ALA A 106 -15.16 -20.39 -2.29
N TRP A 107 -15.09 -20.35 -0.96
CA TRP A 107 -13.89 -20.73 -0.22
C TRP A 107 -13.61 -22.22 -0.32
N THR A 108 -14.62 -23.07 -0.13
CA THR A 108 -14.50 -24.53 -0.31
C THR A 108 -14.02 -24.89 -1.71
N ALA A 109 -14.53 -24.22 -2.75
CA ALA A 109 -14.06 -24.43 -4.12
C ALA A 109 -12.59 -24.01 -4.31
N SER A 110 -12.17 -22.90 -3.69
CA SER A 110 -10.76 -22.45 -3.70
C SER A 110 -9.85 -23.47 -3.04
N GLU A 111 -10.21 -23.93 -1.84
CA GLU A 111 -9.46 -24.93 -1.06
C GLU A 111 -9.37 -26.27 -1.80
N ALA A 112 -10.48 -26.77 -2.35
CA ALA A 112 -10.52 -28.00 -3.13
C ALA A 112 -9.62 -27.95 -4.37
N SER A 113 -9.40 -26.75 -4.93
CA SER A 113 -8.48 -26.55 -6.06
C SER A 113 -7.00 -26.43 -5.67
N GLY A 114 -6.68 -26.54 -4.38
CA GLY A 114 -5.33 -26.32 -3.85
C GLY A 114 -4.86 -24.86 -3.95
N ARG A 115 -5.77 -23.94 -4.27
CA ARG A 115 -5.49 -22.50 -4.38
C ARG A 115 -5.89 -21.84 -3.07
N GLY A 116 -4.90 -21.46 -2.25
CA GLY A 116 -5.13 -20.44 -1.24
C GLY A 116 -5.50 -19.10 -1.90
N LEU A 117 -5.99 -18.13 -1.12
CA LEU A 117 -6.32 -16.78 -1.62
C LEU A 117 -5.13 -16.08 -2.32
N GLY A 118 -3.90 -16.55 -2.09
CA GLY A 118 -2.68 -16.00 -2.63
C GLY A 118 -2.33 -14.64 -2.01
N PRO A 119 -1.14 -14.08 -2.30
CA PRO A 119 -0.80 -12.76 -1.82
C PRO A 119 -1.63 -11.69 -2.54
N THR A 120 -2.10 -10.69 -1.79
CA THR A 120 -2.85 -9.52 -2.31
C THR A 120 -2.12 -8.79 -3.44
N SER A 121 -0.78 -8.81 -3.39
CA SER A 121 0.12 -8.29 -4.41
C SER A 121 1.07 -9.40 -4.84
N THR A 122 0.82 -10.02 -5.99
CA THR A 122 1.65 -11.11 -6.52
C THR A 122 2.99 -10.58 -7.01
N LEU A 123 4.04 -11.42 -6.90
CA LEU A 123 5.33 -11.12 -7.51
C LEU A 123 5.23 -11.29 -9.04
N ASP A 124 5.94 -10.44 -9.77
CA ASP A 124 6.09 -10.54 -11.22
C ASP A 124 7.52 -10.18 -11.63
N THR A 125 7.89 -10.53 -12.85
CA THR A 125 9.24 -10.29 -13.38
C THR A 125 9.17 -9.92 -14.85
N THR A 126 9.76 -8.77 -15.17
CA THR A 126 9.99 -8.32 -16.54
C THR A 126 11.42 -8.62 -16.92
N ARG A 127 11.62 -9.20 -18.10
CA ARG A 127 12.95 -9.50 -18.66
C ARG A 127 13.04 -8.96 -20.08
N ALA A 128 14.16 -8.36 -20.43
CA ALA A 128 14.46 -7.95 -21.80
C ALA A 128 15.96 -8.03 -22.07
N SER A 129 16.33 -8.50 -23.26
CA SER A 129 17.69 -8.39 -23.77
C SER A 129 17.76 -7.20 -24.74
N VAL A 130 18.64 -6.24 -24.46
CA VAL A 130 18.76 -4.97 -25.17
C VAL A 130 20.23 -4.70 -25.48
N ALA A 131 20.59 -4.68 -26.77
CA ALA A 131 21.97 -4.41 -27.21
C ALA A 131 23.05 -5.24 -26.48
N GLY A 132 22.73 -6.50 -26.14
CA GLY A 132 23.64 -7.42 -25.44
C GLY A 132 23.67 -7.26 -23.91
N ALA A 133 22.83 -6.40 -23.32
CA ALA A 133 22.54 -6.37 -21.90
C ALA A 133 21.27 -7.15 -21.59
N ASP A 134 21.29 -7.97 -20.54
CA ASP A 134 20.10 -8.59 -19.98
C ASP A 134 19.62 -7.74 -18.81
N ILE A 135 18.38 -7.27 -18.91
CA ILE A 135 17.72 -6.43 -17.92
C ILE A 135 16.57 -7.22 -17.32
N GLU A 136 16.56 -7.30 -15.99
CA GLU A 136 15.51 -7.95 -15.20
C GLU A 136 14.95 -6.94 -14.20
N VAL A 137 13.62 -6.87 -14.11
CA VAL A 137 12.93 -6.13 -13.05
C VAL A 137 11.99 -7.07 -12.31
N VAL A 138 12.25 -7.28 -11.02
CA VAL A 138 11.42 -8.10 -10.13
C VAL A 138 10.64 -7.18 -9.19
N TYR A 139 9.31 -7.30 -9.18
CA TYR A 139 8.44 -6.37 -8.46
C TYR A 139 7.13 -7.02 -8.02
N SER A 140 6.55 -6.55 -6.91
CA SER A 140 5.19 -6.95 -6.53
C SER A 140 4.16 -6.05 -7.20
N ARG A 141 3.05 -6.65 -7.66
CA ARG A 141 2.01 -6.01 -8.47
C ARG A 141 0.72 -5.76 -7.70
N PRO A 142 0.61 -4.65 -6.94
CA PRO A 142 -0.65 -4.29 -6.30
C PRO A 142 -1.75 -3.99 -7.32
N SER A 143 -3.00 -4.30 -6.96
CA SER A 143 -4.19 -3.99 -7.76
C SER A 143 -4.87 -2.71 -7.28
N LYS A 144 -5.56 -1.97 -8.14
CA LYS A 144 -6.26 -0.72 -7.80
C LYS A 144 -7.44 -1.00 -6.88
N ARG A 145 -8.27 -1.98 -7.22
CA ARG A 145 -9.46 -2.40 -6.46
C ARG A 145 -10.40 -1.23 -6.16
N GLY A 146 -10.65 -0.39 -7.16
CA GLY A 146 -11.52 0.78 -7.03
C GLY A 146 -10.95 1.96 -6.24
N ARG A 147 -9.81 1.80 -5.56
CA ARG A 147 -9.17 2.87 -4.76
C ARG A 147 -8.59 3.98 -5.63
N ALA A 148 -8.44 5.17 -5.07
CA ALA A 148 -7.57 6.20 -5.62
C ALA A 148 -6.12 5.84 -5.26
N ILE A 149 -5.24 5.73 -6.25
CA ILE A 149 -3.86 5.28 -6.00
C ILE A 149 -2.95 6.45 -5.62
N PHE A 150 -2.74 7.39 -6.53
CA PHE A 150 -1.81 8.48 -6.30
C PHE A 150 -2.47 9.60 -5.49
N GLY A 151 -1.77 10.07 -4.45
CA GLY A 151 -2.31 10.98 -3.44
C GLY A 151 -3.06 10.28 -2.30
N ASN A 152 -3.14 8.95 -2.30
CA ASN A 152 -3.74 8.18 -1.21
C ASN A 152 -2.93 6.91 -0.87
N VAL A 153 -3.04 5.85 -1.68
CA VAL A 153 -2.25 4.61 -1.47
C VAL A 153 -0.75 4.88 -1.66
N VAL A 154 -0.43 5.72 -2.65
CA VAL A 154 0.91 6.26 -2.90
C VAL A 154 0.85 7.76 -2.60
N PRO A 155 1.32 8.21 -1.42
CA PRO A 155 1.29 9.61 -1.04
C PRO A 155 2.18 10.47 -1.95
N TRP A 156 1.78 11.72 -2.14
CA TRP A 156 2.61 12.69 -2.87
C TRP A 156 3.75 13.18 -1.99
N GLY A 157 4.94 13.35 -2.58
CA GLY A 157 6.12 13.87 -1.89
C GLY A 157 6.79 12.86 -0.96
N GLU A 158 6.35 11.59 -0.96
CA GLU A 158 6.95 10.52 -0.18
C GLU A 158 7.61 9.46 -1.07
N VAL A 159 8.70 8.88 -0.58
CA VAL A 159 9.42 7.84 -1.32
C VAL A 159 8.61 6.54 -1.27
N TRP A 160 8.28 6.05 -2.46
CA TRP A 160 7.54 4.82 -2.66
C TRP A 160 8.47 3.73 -3.17
N ARG A 161 8.29 2.50 -2.68
CA ARG A 161 8.99 1.27 -3.11
C ARG A 161 8.73 0.83 -4.56
N THR A 162 7.96 1.61 -5.32
CA THR A 162 7.63 1.33 -6.72
C THR A 162 7.03 -0.06 -6.89
N GLY A 163 6.04 -0.39 -6.05
CA GLY A 163 5.41 -1.70 -5.93
C GLY A 163 4.74 -1.91 -4.56
N ALA A 164 4.66 -3.15 -4.12
CA ALA A 164 4.17 -3.55 -2.79
C ALA A 164 5.13 -4.53 -2.11
N ASN A 165 5.01 -4.71 -0.79
CA ASN A 165 5.82 -5.65 0.00
C ASN A 165 7.34 -5.36 -0.13
N ALA A 166 8.11 -6.29 -0.71
CA ALA A 166 9.54 -6.14 -1.00
C ALA A 166 9.80 -5.02 -2.03
N ALA A 167 10.92 -4.33 -1.88
CA ALA A 167 11.30 -3.26 -2.79
C ALA A 167 11.64 -3.79 -4.19
N THR A 168 11.19 -3.09 -5.23
CA THR A 168 11.41 -3.47 -6.63
C THR A 168 12.90 -3.55 -6.96
N GLN A 169 13.33 -4.66 -7.55
CA GLN A 169 14.73 -4.93 -7.88
C GLN A 169 14.96 -4.77 -9.38
N LEU A 170 16.03 -4.08 -9.76
CA LEU A 170 16.57 -3.99 -11.11
C LEU A 170 17.90 -4.75 -11.15
N THR A 171 18.07 -5.64 -12.11
CA THR A 171 19.36 -6.27 -12.44
C THR A 171 19.70 -5.94 -13.89
N THR A 172 20.94 -5.55 -14.15
CA THR A 172 21.47 -5.35 -15.52
C THR A 172 22.87 -5.94 -15.64
N THR A 173 23.14 -6.66 -16.74
CA THR A 173 24.45 -7.27 -17.00
C THR A 173 25.46 -6.34 -17.67
N ARG A 174 25.03 -5.16 -18.10
CA ARG A 174 25.90 -4.11 -18.64
C ARG A 174 25.57 -2.75 -18.03
N ASP A 175 26.52 -1.84 -18.19
CA ASP A 175 26.36 -0.44 -17.83
C ASP A 175 25.22 0.17 -18.64
N LEU A 176 24.35 0.90 -17.95
CA LEU A 176 23.23 1.63 -18.52
C LEU A 176 23.45 3.12 -18.30
N VAL A 177 23.04 3.94 -19.27
CA VAL A 177 22.79 5.36 -19.03
C VAL A 177 21.28 5.54 -18.94
N ILE A 178 20.77 5.78 -17.75
CA ILE A 178 19.34 5.95 -17.47
C ILE A 178 19.08 7.43 -17.21
N GLY A 179 18.21 8.06 -17.99
CA GLY A 179 17.89 9.49 -17.80
C GLY A 179 19.11 10.43 -17.81
N GLY A 180 20.18 10.05 -18.52
CA GLY A 180 21.44 10.79 -18.59
C GLY A 180 22.49 10.42 -17.54
N THR A 181 22.17 9.56 -16.57
CA THR A 181 23.08 9.15 -15.49
C THR A 181 23.62 7.74 -15.74
N MET A 182 24.94 7.55 -15.58
CA MET A 182 25.58 6.24 -15.67
C MET A 182 25.20 5.37 -14.46
N VAL A 183 24.78 4.14 -14.74
CA VAL A 183 24.43 3.10 -13.76
C VAL A 183 25.22 1.86 -14.16
N PRO A 184 26.27 1.50 -13.42
CA PRO A 184 27.09 0.34 -13.74
C PRO A 184 26.29 -0.97 -13.73
N ALA A 185 26.79 -1.99 -14.43
CA ALA A 185 26.27 -3.34 -14.35
C ALA A 185 26.14 -3.80 -12.88
N GLY A 186 25.02 -4.43 -12.53
CA GLY A 186 24.77 -4.85 -11.15
C GLY A 186 23.29 -4.98 -10.81
N LYS A 187 23.05 -5.06 -9.50
CA LYS A 187 21.72 -5.19 -8.91
C LYS A 187 21.42 -3.98 -8.04
N TYR A 188 20.22 -3.44 -8.19
CA TYR A 188 19.77 -2.21 -7.56
C TYR A 188 18.34 -2.33 -7.10
N THR A 189 17.94 -1.45 -6.20
CA THR A 189 16.54 -1.26 -5.82
C THR A 189 16.00 0.02 -6.47
N LEU A 190 14.78 -0.04 -6.97
CA LEU A 190 14.07 1.10 -7.56
C LEU A 190 13.08 1.70 -6.57
N PHE A 191 13.28 2.97 -6.24
CA PHE A 191 12.30 3.78 -5.53
C PHE A 191 11.79 4.88 -6.44
N THR A 192 10.60 5.39 -6.15
CA THR A 192 10.00 6.51 -6.87
C THR A 192 9.55 7.58 -5.90
N LEU A 193 9.76 8.83 -6.26
CA LEU A 193 9.22 9.99 -5.55
C LEU A 193 8.15 10.64 -6.44
N PRO A 194 6.88 10.23 -6.31
CA PRO A 194 5.79 10.84 -7.04
C PRO A 194 5.41 12.19 -6.41
N THR A 195 5.08 13.16 -7.25
CA THR A 195 4.53 14.47 -6.88
C THR A 195 3.31 14.76 -7.74
N ALA A 196 2.48 15.73 -7.35
CA ALA A 196 1.30 16.09 -8.13
C ALA A 196 1.62 16.43 -9.60
N ASN A 197 2.81 16.98 -9.87
CA ASN A 197 3.22 17.52 -11.17
C ASN A 197 4.33 16.72 -11.87
N GLY A 198 4.74 15.56 -11.34
CA GLY A 198 5.82 14.77 -11.93
C GLY A 198 6.30 13.66 -11.01
N ALA A 199 7.35 12.94 -11.40
CA ALA A 199 7.94 11.91 -10.55
C ALA A 199 9.44 11.79 -10.80
N GLN A 200 10.17 11.33 -9.79
CA GLN A 200 11.57 10.92 -9.93
C GLN A 200 11.72 9.43 -9.68
N LEU A 201 12.63 8.79 -10.41
CA LEU A 201 13.11 7.44 -10.16
C LEU A 201 14.45 7.52 -9.44
N PHE A 202 14.56 6.81 -8.33
CA PHE A 202 15.78 6.65 -7.55
C PHE A 202 16.30 5.24 -7.74
N ILE A 203 17.59 5.15 -8.05
CA ILE A 203 18.31 3.89 -8.20
C ILE A 203 19.23 3.78 -6.99
N ASN A 204 18.99 2.75 -6.18
CA ASN A 204 19.62 2.59 -4.87
C ASN A 204 20.45 1.31 -4.84
N ASN A 205 21.66 1.35 -4.27
CA ASN A 205 22.57 0.20 -4.26
C ASN A 205 22.36 -0.76 -3.07
N GLN A 206 21.45 -0.47 -2.15
CA GLN A 206 20.98 -1.45 -1.16
C GLN A 206 19.97 -2.39 -1.82
N THR A 207 20.12 -3.69 -1.61
CA THR A 207 19.26 -4.73 -2.20
C THR A 207 18.71 -5.67 -1.14
N GLY A 208 17.54 -6.25 -1.38
CA GLY A 208 16.93 -7.25 -0.48
C GLY A 208 16.28 -6.67 0.79
N GLN A 209 16.21 -5.34 0.90
CA GLN A 209 15.55 -4.64 1.99
C GLN A 209 14.03 -4.66 1.85
N TRP A 210 13.34 -4.44 2.98
CA TRP A 210 11.90 -4.21 2.95
C TRP A 210 11.60 -2.86 2.28
N GLY A 211 10.42 -2.74 1.63
CA GLY A 211 10.09 -1.55 0.86
C GLY A 211 9.87 -0.26 1.67
N THR A 212 10.01 -0.27 2.99
CA THR A 212 10.02 0.96 3.82
C THR A 212 11.42 1.37 4.25
N ASP A 213 12.42 0.51 4.06
CA ASP A 213 13.76 0.69 4.60
C ASP A 213 14.64 1.45 3.58
N TYR A 214 14.19 2.64 3.22
CA TYR A 214 14.87 3.50 2.25
C TYR A 214 15.97 4.34 2.93
N ASP A 215 17.20 4.22 2.46
CA ASP A 215 18.33 5.09 2.82
C ASP A 215 18.79 5.90 1.60
N SER A 216 18.50 7.22 1.64
CA SER A 216 18.90 8.16 0.58
C SER A 216 20.41 8.24 0.32
N LYS A 217 21.26 7.87 1.29
CA LYS A 217 22.73 7.85 1.12
C LYS A 217 23.21 6.75 0.18
N ARG A 218 22.34 5.78 -0.11
CA ARG A 218 22.59 4.63 -0.99
C ARG A 218 22.13 4.89 -2.43
N ASP A 219 21.56 6.06 -2.71
CA ASP A 219 21.15 6.44 -4.07
C ASP A 219 22.37 6.66 -4.96
N VAL A 220 22.47 5.91 -6.05
CA VAL A 220 23.49 6.08 -7.09
C VAL A 220 22.99 6.96 -8.24
N ALA A 221 21.68 7.08 -8.41
CA ALA A 221 21.08 8.00 -9.39
C ALA A 221 19.70 8.47 -8.94
N ARG A 222 19.36 9.70 -9.32
CA ARG A 222 18.01 10.26 -9.25
C ARG A 222 17.69 10.87 -10.59
N VAL A 223 16.65 10.38 -11.26
CA VAL A 223 16.33 10.77 -12.64
C VAL A 223 14.86 11.17 -12.73
N ASN A 224 14.58 12.25 -13.45
CA ASN A 224 13.21 12.68 -13.68
C ASN A 224 12.52 11.70 -14.63
N LEU A 225 11.30 11.29 -14.28
CA LEU A 225 10.45 10.47 -15.13
C LEU A 225 9.60 11.39 -16.03
N THR A 226 9.41 10.97 -17.27
CA THR A 226 8.33 11.53 -18.09
C THR A 226 7.02 10.93 -17.62
N THR A 227 5.95 11.73 -17.54
CA THR A 227 4.66 11.29 -16.98
C THR A 227 3.52 11.63 -17.92
N THR A 228 2.51 10.77 -17.98
CA THR A 228 1.24 11.07 -18.65
C THR A 228 0.07 10.55 -17.86
N MET A 229 -1.08 11.22 -18.01
CA MET A 229 -2.37 10.65 -17.61
C MET A 229 -2.82 9.62 -18.64
N LEU A 230 -3.48 8.58 -18.17
CA LEU A 230 -4.08 7.53 -18.97
C LEU A 230 -5.60 7.72 -18.98
N THR A 231 -6.23 7.53 -20.14
CA THR A 231 -7.69 7.56 -20.26
C THR A 231 -8.35 6.29 -19.72
N THR A 232 -7.63 5.18 -19.77
CA THR A 232 -8.08 3.88 -19.25
C THR A 232 -7.23 3.51 -18.04
N PRO A 233 -7.83 3.36 -16.84
CA PRO A 233 -7.09 2.98 -15.66
C PRO A 233 -6.43 1.61 -15.79
N VAL A 234 -5.17 1.52 -15.35
CA VAL A 234 -4.41 0.27 -15.26
C VAL A 234 -4.71 -0.38 -13.91
N GLU A 235 -5.45 -1.49 -13.93
CA GLU A 235 -5.91 -2.15 -12.69
C GLU A 235 -4.76 -2.73 -11.86
N ARG A 236 -3.76 -3.35 -12.48
CA ARG A 236 -2.61 -3.94 -11.76
C ARG A 236 -1.35 -3.18 -12.12
N PHE A 237 -0.60 -2.72 -11.13
CA PHE A 237 0.68 -2.05 -11.34
C PHE A 237 1.57 -2.89 -12.26
N THR A 238 2.14 -2.28 -13.29
CA THR A 238 3.02 -2.93 -14.27
C THR A 238 4.33 -2.16 -14.37
N ILE A 239 5.42 -2.90 -14.57
CA ILE A 239 6.72 -2.38 -14.99
C ILE A 239 7.13 -3.13 -16.26
N GLY A 240 7.41 -2.40 -17.33
CA GLY A 240 7.85 -2.91 -18.62
C GLY A 240 9.23 -2.37 -18.99
N VAL A 241 9.96 -3.14 -19.78
CA VAL A 241 11.18 -2.70 -20.47
C VAL A 241 10.88 -2.82 -21.95
N ASP A 242 10.80 -1.70 -22.65
CA ASP A 242 10.48 -1.60 -24.07
C ASP A 242 11.79 -1.39 -24.86
N PRO A 243 12.38 -2.43 -25.50
CA PRO A 243 13.64 -2.29 -26.23
C PRO A 243 13.50 -1.41 -27.48
N SER A 244 14.52 -0.61 -27.77
CA SER A 244 14.61 0.23 -28.97
C SER A 244 16.06 0.55 -29.33
N GLY A 245 16.56 -0.03 -30.42
CA GLY A 245 17.93 0.23 -30.90
C GLY A 245 19.00 -0.21 -29.90
N THR A 246 19.89 0.70 -29.53
CA THR A 246 20.97 0.47 -28.54
C THR A 246 20.51 0.66 -27.10
N GLY A 247 19.22 0.79 -26.85
CA GLY A 247 18.64 1.12 -25.56
C GLY A 247 17.18 0.74 -25.49
N GLY A 248 16.41 1.48 -24.70
CA GLY A 248 14.99 1.24 -24.55
C GLY A 248 14.34 2.22 -23.59
N VAL A 249 13.15 1.88 -23.16
CA VAL A 249 12.37 2.64 -22.19
C VAL A 249 12.00 1.74 -21.02
N LEU A 250 12.34 2.16 -19.81
CA LEU A 250 11.76 1.59 -18.59
C LEU A 250 10.43 2.31 -18.33
N ARG A 251 9.33 1.57 -18.37
CA ARG A 251 7.97 2.10 -18.25
C ARG A 251 7.27 1.50 -17.04
N MET A 252 6.50 2.32 -16.33
CA MET A 252 5.69 1.94 -15.19
C MET A 252 4.28 2.48 -15.38
N ALA A 253 3.24 1.72 -15.05
CA ALA A 253 1.87 2.20 -15.12
C ALA A 253 1.00 1.64 -13.99
N TRP A 254 0.18 2.51 -13.41
CA TRP A 254 -0.85 2.13 -12.44
C TRP A 254 -1.98 3.16 -12.46
N ASP A 255 -3.21 2.71 -12.26
CA ASP A 255 -4.36 3.60 -12.22
C ASP A 255 -4.39 4.49 -13.47
N ASP A 256 -4.61 5.79 -13.31
CA ASP A 256 -4.68 6.78 -14.37
C ASP A 256 -3.32 7.37 -14.77
N ARG A 257 -2.19 6.74 -14.41
CA ARG A 257 -0.85 7.29 -14.69
C ARG A 257 0.11 6.28 -15.30
N ALA A 258 0.92 6.79 -16.23
CA ALA A 258 2.13 6.12 -16.70
C ALA A 258 3.35 7.03 -16.54
N TYR A 259 4.47 6.40 -16.20
CA TYR A 259 5.76 7.02 -16.00
C TYR A 259 6.81 6.27 -16.82
N TRP A 260 7.78 6.96 -17.38
CA TRP A 260 8.86 6.29 -18.08
C TRP A 260 10.15 7.10 -18.12
N VAL A 261 11.26 6.39 -18.33
CA VAL A 261 12.58 6.96 -18.53
C VAL A 261 13.31 6.18 -19.63
N PRO A 262 13.92 6.87 -20.61
CA PRO A 262 14.76 6.20 -21.59
C PRO A 262 16.08 5.76 -20.96
N PHE A 263 16.64 4.70 -21.51
CA PHE A 263 18.00 4.25 -21.21
C PHE A 263 18.74 3.83 -22.47
N THR A 264 20.07 3.85 -22.41
CA THR A 264 20.95 3.27 -23.44
C THR A 264 21.95 2.33 -22.81
N VAL A 265 22.32 1.27 -23.52
CA VAL A 265 23.37 0.32 -23.11
C VAL A 265 24.74 0.86 -23.53
N LYS A 266 25.75 0.64 -22.70
CA LYS A 266 27.15 0.98 -22.97
C LYS A 266 28.00 -0.24 -23.31
#